data_AF-A0A2U8VX21-F1
#
_entry.id   AF-A0A2U8VX21-F1
#
_cell.length_a   1.000
_cell.length_b   1.000
_cell.length_c   1.000
_cell.angle_alpha   90.00
_cell.angle_beta   90.00
_cell.angle_gamma   90.00
#
_symmetry.space_group_name_H-M   'P 1'
#
loop_
_entity.id
_entity.type
_entity.pdbx_description
1 polymer ?
#
loop_
_entity_poly.entity_id
_entity_poly.type
_entity_poly.pdbx_seq_one_letter_code
_entity_poly.pdbx_strand_id
1 'polypeptide(L)'
;MSQLRSHLRPLALWGALVAVSALLAYGLYRAQFPAALLVGPMLTAIAFGVGGAGLGVPRPAFMAAQAMIGCLVAHAVTGSIVATLRADGFIIVAVVLVTVMAGGVVGWALTRLRVLPGTTAAWGSSPGGAAAMVAMSEQFGADPRLVAFMQYVRVVAVVLTASLVTRFIFSGPDTPPAPSGAGSVGVLSTFTTLAVAAIGAAIALALRLPAGALIGPMVLGAALHATGLADMALPAPILDLAYAAIGWYVGLRFTRETLGVTLRALPGILVATFAVILLCGGWAWALTHILAIDFLTAFLATSPGGLDSVAIIAVGTHADVSFVLAVQTLRLFVVLVTGPLLAKWITRAVPERSA
;
A
#
# COMPACT_ATOMS: atom_id res chain seq x y z
N MET A 1 0.90 2.28 45.86
CA MET A 1 1.92 1.62 44.99
C MET A 1 1.33 0.73 43.89
N SER A 2 0.13 0.16 44.02
CA SER A 2 -0.53 -0.64 42.96
C SER A 2 -0.98 0.19 41.75
N GLN A 3 -1.54 1.39 41.97
CA GLN A 3 -2.00 2.29 40.90
C GLN A 3 -0.86 2.91 40.06
N LEU A 4 0.35 3.09 40.62
CA LEU A 4 1.52 3.52 39.84
C LEU A 4 2.00 2.39 38.92
N ARG A 5 2.02 1.14 39.40
CA ARG A 5 2.43 -0.02 38.61
C ARG A 5 1.47 -0.34 37.46
N SER A 6 0.18 -0.01 37.59
CA SER A 6 -0.81 -0.20 36.50
C SER A 6 -0.65 0.77 35.34
N HIS A 7 -0.16 2.00 35.58
CA HIS A 7 0.11 2.97 34.50
C HIS A 7 1.51 2.82 33.88
N LEU A 8 2.49 2.34 34.66
CA LEU A 8 3.86 2.12 34.17
C LEU A 8 3.98 0.93 33.20
N ARG A 9 3.14 -0.11 33.36
CA ARG A 9 3.16 -1.28 32.47
C ARG A 9 2.81 -0.95 31.01
N PRO A 10 1.69 -0.25 30.72
CA PRO A 10 1.37 0.17 29.36
C PRO A 10 2.45 1.06 28.74
N LEU A 11 3.00 2.01 29.51
CA LEU A 11 4.07 2.89 29.03
C LEU A 11 5.36 2.12 28.71
N ALA A 12 5.74 1.17 29.56
CA ALA A 12 6.88 0.30 29.31
C ALA A 12 6.67 -0.60 28.07
N LEU A 13 5.45 -1.12 27.88
CA LEU A 13 5.10 -1.92 26.71
C LEU A 13 5.10 -1.09 25.43
N TRP A 14 4.61 0.15 25.46
CA TRP A 14 4.73 1.09 24.34
C TRP A 14 6.18 1.44 24.04
N GLY A 15 6.99 1.73 25.06
CA GLY A 15 8.43 1.98 24.90
C GLY A 15 9.15 0.79 24.26
N ALA A 16 8.86 -0.43 24.73
CA ALA A 16 9.39 -1.65 24.17
C ALA A 16 8.91 -1.89 22.72
N LEU A 17 7.62 -1.66 22.44
CA LEU A 17 7.06 -1.78 21.09
C LEU A 17 7.79 -0.84 20.12
N VAL A 18 7.97 0.43 20.48
CA VAL A 18 8.65 1.43 19.66
C VAL A 18 10.12 1.07 19.47
N ALA A 19 10.84 0.71 20.54
CA ALA A 19 12.26 0.37 20.47
C ALA A 19 12.52 -0.86 19.61
N VAL A 20 11.76 -1.94 19.79
CA VAL A 20 11.91 -3.17 18.99
C VAL A 20 11.47 -2.92 17.55
N SER A 21 10.43 -2.12 17.32
CA SER A 21 10.00 -1.72 15.98
C SER A 21 11.09 -0.95 15.24
N ALA A 22 11.71 0.03 15.90
CA ALA A 22 12.79 0.83 15.34
C ALA A 22 14.03 -0.04 15.03
N LEU A 23 14.40 -0.95 15.93
CA LEU A 23 15.54 -1.85 15.73
C LEU A 23 15.30 -2.81 14.57
N LEU A 24 14.10 -3.41 14.49
CA LEU A 24 13.75 -4.32 13.40
C LEU A 24 13.64 -3.57 12.07
N ALA A 25 13.00 -2.40 12.06
CA ALA A 25 12.90 -1.55 10.87
C ALA A 25 14.28 -1.11 10.37
N TYR A 26 15.19 -0.74 11.27
CA TYR A 26 16.56 -0.36 10.93
C TYR A 26 17.34 -1.56 10.35
N GLY A 27 17.18 -2.76 10.93
CA GLY A 27 17.77 -3.98 10.38
C GLY A 27 17.26 -4.30 8.96
N LEU A 28 15.95 -4.20 8.75
CA LEU A 28 15.32 -4.38 7.44
C LEU A 28 15.77 -3.30 6.44
N TYR A 29 15.86 -2.04 6.88
CA TYR A 29 16.35 -0.93 6.07
C TYR A 29 17.80 -1.15 5.62
N ARG A 30 18.68 -1.60 6.53
CA ARG A 30 20.07 -1.96 6.23
C ARG A 30 20.17 -3.13 5.24
N ALA A 31 19.22 -4.07 5.30
CA ALA A 31 19.09 -5.15 4.34
C ALA A 31 18.46 -4.73 3.00
N GLN A 32 18.20 -3.44 2.78
CA GLN A 32 17.50 -2.90 1.59
C GLN A 32 16.11 -3.53 1.39
N PHE A 33 15.46 -3.93 2.48
CA PHE A 33 14.15 -4.57 2.44
C PHE A 33 13.07 -3.52 2.14
N PRO A 34 12.17 -3.76 1.17
CA PRO A 34 11.11 -2.82 0.82
C PRO A 34 10.13 -2.63 1.97
N ALA A 35 9.63 -1.41 2.14
CA ALA A 35 8.66 -1.07 3.19
C ALA A 35 9.13 -1.45 4.61
N ALA A 36 10.44 -1.44 4.88
CA ALA A 36 11.03 -1.77 6.17
C ALA A 36 10.37 -1.03 7.35
N LEU A 37 10.05 0.25 7.15
CA LEU A 37 9.40 1.14 8.12
C LEU A 37 7.93 0.81 8.39
N LEU A 38 7.32 -0.07 7.60
CA LEU A 38 5.98 -0.60 7.85
C LEU A 38 6.07 -2.04 8.35
N VAL A 39 6.81 -2.88 7.64
CA VAL A 39 6.93 -4.32 7.92
C VAL A 39 7.55 -4.56 9.29
N GLY A 40 8.60 -3.81 9.66
CA GLY A 40 9.22 -3.90 10.98
C GLY A 40 8.22 -3.63 12.11
N PRO A 41 7.58 -2.44 12.15
CA PRO A 41 6.54 -2.12 13.12
C PRO A 41 5.38 -3.12 13.14
N MET A 42 4.94 -3.61 11.97
CA MET A 42 3.87 -4.60 11.88
C MET A 42 4.25 -5.95 12.51
N LEU A 43 5.43 -6.50 12.18
CA LEU A 43 5.90 -7.77 12.74
C LEU A 43 6.09 -7.69 14.26
N THR A 44 6.67 -6.59 14.74
CA THR A 44 6.81 -6.32 16.17
C THR A 44 5.44 -6.23 16.85
N ALA A 45 4.49 -5.52 16.23
CA ALA A 45 3.12 -5.43 16.73
C ALA A 45 2.37 -6.76 16.73
N ILE A 46 2.58 -7.62 15.73
CA ILE A 46 2.04 -8.99 15.71
C ILE A 46 2.59 -9.77 16.91
N ALA A 47 3.90 -9.73 17.16
CA ALA A 47 4.50 -10.43 18.29
C ALA A 47 3.92 -9.96 19.64
N PHE A 48 3.74 -8.64 19.81
CA PHE A 48 3.14 -8.07 21.02
C PHE A 48 1.64 -8.36 21.13
N GLY A 49 0.88 -8.30 20.03
CA GLY A 49 -0.55 -8.62 19.99
C GLY A 49 -0.81 -10.08 20.34
N VAL A 50 -0.07 -11.00 19.73
CA VAL A 50 -0.13 -12.45 19.99
C VAL A 50 0.39 -12.82 21.39
N GLY A 51 1.31 -12.01 21.92
CA GLY A 51 1.80 -12.08 23.29
C GLY A 51 0.82 -11.56 24.34
N GLY A 52 -0.31 -10.96 23.95
CA GLY A 52 -1.33 -10.45 24.86
C GLY A 52 -0.96 -9.11 25.52
N ALA A 53 -0.15 -8.28 24.85
CA ALA A 53 0.28 -6.98 25.40
C ALA A 53 -0.87 -6.00 25.68
N GLY A 54 -2.07 -6.23 25.12
CA GLY A 54 -3.25 -5.39 25.36
C GLY A 54 -3.11 -3.96 24.83
N LEU A 55 -2.13 -3.71 23.95
CA LEU A 55 -1.92 -2.42 23.32
C LEU A 55 -2.88 -2.26 22.14
N GLY A 56 -3.36 -1.04 21.92
CA GLY A 56 -4.19 -0.69 20.76
C GLY A 56 -3.87 0.72 20.29
N VAL A 57 -3.67 0.86 18.98
CA VAL A 57 -3.56 2.19 18.36
C VAL A 57 -4.97 2.79 18.27
N PRO A 58 -5.20 4.01 18.79
CA PRO A 58 -6.51 4.63 18.75
C PRO A 58 -6.91 4.96 17.30
N ARG A 59 -8.21 4.83 16.98
CA ARG A 59 -8.73 5.04 15.61
C ARG A 59 -8.36 6.41 15.00
N PRO A 60 -8.37 7.54 15.74
CA PRO A 60 -7.91 8.82 15.20
C PRO A 60 -6.45 8.83 14.75
N ALA A 61 -5.56 8.12 15.45
CA ALA A 61 -4.15 8.03 15.05
C ALA A 61 -3.99 7.25 13.74
N PHE A 62 -4.77 6.19 13.56
CA PHE A 62 -4.82 5.45 12.30
C PHE A 62 -5.37 6.31 11.15
N MET A 63 -6.43 7.09 11.40
CA MET A 63 -6.99 8.03 10.41
C MET A 63 -6.00 9.15 10.06
N ALA A 64 -5.24 9.66 11.03
CA ALA A 64 -4.18 10.63 10.78
C ALA A 64 -3.07 10.04 9.92
N ALA A 65 -2.63 8.81 10.20
CA ALA A 65 -1.65 8.10 9.37
C ALA A 65 -2.15 7.87 7.94
N GLN A 66 -3.43 7.51 7.78
CA GLN A 66 -4.09 7.41 6.47
C GLN A 66 -4.10 8.73 5.71
N ALA A 67 -4.36 9.85 6.41
CA ALA A 67 -4.37 11.17 5.80
C ALA A 67 -2.97 11.58 5.31
N MET A 68 -1.92 11.30 6.09
CA MET A 68 -0.54 11.55 5.67
C MET A 68 -0.16 10.73 4.43
N ILE A 69 -0.54 9.45 4.39
CA ILE A 69 -0.31 8.61 3.20
C ILE A 69 -1.13 9.11 2.00
N GLY A 70 -2.36 9.60 2.22
CA GLY A 70 -3.15 10.25 1.17
C GLY A 70 -2.40 11.45 0.58
N CYS A 71 -1.78 12.29 1.42
CA CYS A 71 -0.95 13.40 0.97
C CYS A 71 0.33 12.95 0.25
N LEU A 72 0.95 11.84 0.65
CA LEU A 72 2.08 11.26 -0.08
C LEU A 72 1.66 10.87 -1.51
N VAL A 73 0.52 10.18 -1.65
CA VAL A 73 0.00 9.78 -2.97
C VAL A 73 -0.38 11.01 -3.80
N ALA A 74 -0.94 12.05 -3.17
CA ALA A 74 -1.20 13.32 -3.84
C ALA A 74 0.07 13.98 -4.40
N HIS A 75 1.17 13.94 -3.64
CA HIS A 75 2.47 14.47 -4.07
C HIS A 75 3.03 13.69 -5.28
N ALA A 76 2.65 12.42 -5.45
CA ALA A 76 3.00 11.66 -6.63
C ALA A 76 2.30 12.18 -7.90
N VAL A 77 1.25 13.01 -7.82
CA VAL A 77 0.56 13.60 -8.97
C VAL A 77 1.27 14.89 -9.39
N THR A 78 2.31 14.77 -10.21
CA THR A 78 3.06 15.92 -10.75
C THR A 78 2.47 16.42 -12.07
N GLY A 79 2.85 17.65 -12.47
CA GLY A 79 2.48 18.19 -13.78
C GLY A 79 2.95 17.32 -14.95
N SER A 80 4.09 16.62 -14.81
CA SER A 80 4.57 15.66 -15.83
C SER A 80 3.64 14.47 -15.97
N ILE A 81 3.16 13.89 -14.86
CA ILE A 81 2.19 12.78 -14.89
C ILE A 81 0.86 13.22 -15.49
N VAL A 82 0.40 14.44 -15.20
CA VAL A 82 -0.80 15.00 -15.82
C VAL A 82 -0.61 15.21 -17.33
N ALA A 83 0.59 15.59 -17.78
CA ALA A 83 0.90 15.67 -19.21
C ALA A 83 0.91 14.28 -19.87
N THR A 84 1.55 13.28 -19.25
CA THR A 84 1.54 11.89 -19.72
C THR A 84 0.14 11.31 -19.76
N LEU A 85 -0.70 11.58 -18.75
CA LEU A 85 -2.11 11.19 -18.73
C LEU A 85 -2.93 11.84 -19.86
N ARG A 86 -2.59 13.05 -20.29
CA ARG A 86 -3.24 13.70 -21.44
C ARG A 86 -2.77 13.13 -22.78
N ALA A 87 -1.50 12.75 -22.89
CA ALA A 87 -0.93 12.19 -24.10
C ALA A 87 -1.35 10.73 -24.31
N ASP A 88 -1.18 9.89 -23.28
CA ASP A 88 -1.32 8.43 -23.35
C ASP A 88 -2.54 7.90 -22.58
N GLY A 89 -3.45 8.79 -22.17
CA GLY A 89 -4.52 8.49 -21.21
C GLY A 89 -5.37 7.27 -21.56
N PHE A 90 -5.71 7.08 -22.84
CA PHE A 90 -6.48 5.92 -23.28
C PHE A 90 -5.74 4.60 -23.02
N ILE A 91 -4.44 4.58 -23.34
CA ILE A 91 -3.59 3.40 -23.17
C ILE A 91 -3.38 3.14 -21.68
N ILE A 92 -3.07 4.16 -20.90
CA ILE A 92 -2.91 4.05 -19.44
C ILE A 92 -4.18 3.48 -18.81
N VAL A 93 -5.37 3.98 -19.20
CA VAL A 93 -6.65 3.44 -18.71
C VAL A 93 -6.82 1.98 -19.11
N ALA A 94 -6.52 1.60 -20.34
CA ALA A 94 -6.60 0.20 -20.78
C ALA A 94 -5.66 -0.71 -19.97
N VAL A 95 -4.41 -0.27 -19.75
CA VAL A 95 -3.42 -0.98 -18.93
C VAL A 95 -3.92 -1.15 -17.50
N VAL A 96 -4.42 -0.06 -16.89
CA VAL A 96 -4.98 -0.09 -15.55
C VAL A 96 -6.16 -1.06 -15.46
N LEU A 97 -7.11 -1.01 -16.39
CA LEU A 97 -8.26 -1.90 -16.40
C LEU A 97 -7.83 -3.38 -16.47
N VAL A 98 -6.89 -3.73 -17.34
CA VAL A 98 -6.40 -5.12 -17.44
C VAL A 98 -5.74 -5.57 -16.13
N THR A 99 -4.91 -4.72 -15.50
CA THR A 99 -4.26 -5.08 -14.21
C THR A 99 -5.27 -5.24 -13.07
N VAL A 100 -6.31 -4.40 -13.01
CA VAL A 100 -7.39 -4.49 -12.03
C VAL A 100 -8.22 -5.75 -12.26
N MET A 101 -8.54 -6.06 -13.51
CA MET A 101 -9.25 -7.28 -13.87
C MET A 101 -8.44 -8.53 -13.52
N ALA A 102 -7.13 -8.54 -13.77
CA ALA A 102 -6.26 -9.64 -13.37
C ALA A 102 -6.29 -9.89 -11.85
N GLY A 103 -6.18 -8.82 -11.04
CA GLY A 103 -6.31 -8.91 -9.59
C GLY A 103 -7.71 -9.38 -9.13
N GLY A 104 -8.76 -8.94 -9.83
CA GLY A 104 -10.13 -9.38 -9.60
C GLY A 104 -10.36 -10.86 -9.92
N VAL A 105 -9.82 -11.36 -11.04
CA VAL A 105 -9.87 -12.77 -11.45
C VAL A 105 -9.14 -13.65 -10.43
N VAL A 106 -7.97 -13.23 -9.96
CA VAL A 106 -7.24 -13.98 -8.91
C VAL A 106 -8.00 -13.95 -7.58
N GLY A 107 -8.59 -12.82 -7.20
CA GLY A 107 -9.43 -12.73 -6.00
C GLY A 107 -10.67 -13.63 -6.06
N TRP A 108 -11.32 -13.67 -7.23
CA TRP A 108 -12.42 -14.57 -7.50
C TRP A 108 -11.99 -16.04 -7.43
N ALA A 109 -10.84 -16.39 -8.02
CA ALA A 109 -10.30 -17.75 -7.96
C ALA A 109 -9.98 -18.17 -6.52
N LEU A 110 -9.33 -17.32 -5.72
CA LEU A 110 -9.08 -17.56 -4.30
C LEU A 110 -10.37 -17.81 -3.50
N THR A 111 -11.40 -17.02 -3.80
CA THR A 111 -12.72 -17.18 -3.16
C THR A 111 -13.36 -18.51 -3.56
N ARG A 112 -13.30 -18.89 -4.84
CA ARG A 112 -13.87 -20.14 -5.35
C ARG A 112 -13.13 -21.38 -4.83
N LEU A 113 -11.81 -21.29 -4.72
CA LEU A 113 -10.95 -22.34 -4.16
C LEU A 113 -11.02 -22.41 -2.62
N ARG A 114 -11.79 -21.53 -1.97
CA ARG A 114 -12.03 -21.49 -0.51
C ARG A 114 -10.76 -21.37 0.32
N VAL A 115 -9.75 -20.70 -0.23
CA VAL A 115 -8.49 -20.43 0.48
C VAL A 115 -8.71 -19.34 1.55
N LEU A 116 -9.56 -18.36 1.25
CA LEU A 116 -9.86 -17.21 2.11
C LEU A 116 -11.35 -16.82 2.02
N PRO A 117 -11.88 -16.11 3.04
CA PRO A 117 -13.22 -15.52 2.97
C PRO A 117 -13.36 -14.57 1.78
N GLY A 118 -14.52 -14.55 1.11
CA GLY A 118 -14.67 -13.88 -0.18
C GLY A 118 -14.43 -12.37 -0.18
N THR A 119 -14.89 -11.66 0.87
CA THR A 119 -14.61 -10.23 1.03
C THR A 119 -13.10 -9.97 1.22
N THR A 120 -12.43 -10.80 2.00
CA THR A 120 -10.99 -10.68 2.31
C THR A 120 -10.14 -11.01 1.10
N ALA A 121 -10.49 -12.05 0.35
CA ALA A 121 -9.83 -12.43 -0.90
C ALA A 121 -9.94 -11.31 -1.95
N ALA A 122 -11.12 -10.70 -2.09
CA ALA A 122 -11.34 -9.58 -3.01
C ALA A 122 -10.46 -8.35 -2.68
N TRP A 123 -10.46 -7.92 -1.42
CA TRP A 123 -9.68 -6.75 -1.00
C TRP A 123 -8.17 -7.04 -0.99
N GLY A 124 -7.78 -8.24 -0.59
CA GLY A 124 -6.38 -8.66 -0.50
C GLY A 124 -5.73 -8.94 -1.86
N SER A 125 -6.49 -9.37 -2.88
CA SER A 125 -5.95 -9.56 -4.23
C SER A 125 -5.93 -8.27 -5.06
N SER A 126 -6.68 -7.25 -4.67
CA SER A 126 -6.84 -6.02 -5.44
C SER A 126 -5.58 -5.13 -5.44
N PRO A 127 -5.13 -4.63 -6.60
CA PRO A 127 -3.92 -3.81 -6.72
C PRO A 127 -4.16 -2.32 -6.42
N GLY A 128 -4.49 -1.98 -5.16
CA GLY A 128 -4.92 -0.63 -4.76
C GLY A 128 -4.09 0.10 -3.69
N GLY A 129 -2.90 -0.40 -3.37
CA GLY A 129 -2.08 0.11 -2.25
C GLY A 129 -2.49 -0.47 -0.90
N ALA A 130 -1.50 -0.89 -0.08
CA ALA A 130 -1.75 -1.68 1.12
C ALA A 130 -2.61 -0.92 2.16
N ALA A 131 -2.24 0.32 2.48
CA ALA A 131 -2.97 1.14 3.46
C ALA A 131 -4.43 1.40 3.06
N ALA A 132 -4.68 1.70 1.79
CA ALA A 132 -6.03 1.94 1.27
C ALA A 132 -6.90 0.68 1.29
N MET A 133 -6.34 -0.47 0.87
CA MET A 133 -7.11 -1.72 0.87
C MET A 133 -7.41 -2.23 2.28
N VAL A 134 -6.50 -2.02 3.24
CA VAL A 134 -6.75 -2.30 4.66
C VAL A 134 -7.88 -1.41 5.19
N ALA A 135 -7.82 -0.10 4.91
CA ALA A 135 -8.86 0.85 5.29
C ALA A 135 -10.24 0.46 4.75
N MET A 136 -10.30 0.13 3.46
CA MET A 136 -11.52 -0.29 2.80
C MET A 136 -12.03 -1.60 3.37
N SER A 137 -11.16 -2.60 3.54
CA SER A 137 -11.55 -3.90 4.09
C SER A 137 -12.23 -3.80 5.46
N GLU A 138 -11.71 -2.93 6.35
CA GLU A 138 -12.29 -2.71 7.68
C GLU A 138 -13.70 -2.09 7.59
N GLN A 139 -13.92 -1.17 6.65
CA GLN A 139 -15.23 -0.52 6.48
C GLN A 139 -16.28 -1.43 5.82
N PHE A 140 -15.83 -2.38 4.99
CA PHE A 140 -16.69 -3.34 4.30
C PHE A 140 -16.78 -4.69 5.03
N GLY A 141 -16.34 -4.76 6.29
CA GLY A 141 -16.50 -5.94 7.16
C GLY A 141 -15.60 -7.13 6.83
N ALA A 142 -14.57 -6.94 6.00
CA ALA A 142 -13.51 -7.93 5.79
C ALA A 142 -12.47 -7.87 6.92
N ASP A 143 -11.65 -8.91 7.08
CA ASP A 143 -10.60 -8.90 8.11
C ASP A 143 -9.41 -8.05 7.64
N PRO A 144 -9.18 -6.85 8.21
CA PRO A 144 -8.09 -5.97 7.79
C PRO A 144 -6.71 -6.54 8.06
N ARG A 145 -6.60 -7.50 8.99
CA ARG A 145 -5.35 -8.17 9.33
C ARG A 145 -4.90 -9.09 8.20
N LEU A 146 -5.82 -9.90 7.69
CA LEU A 146 -5.58 -10.79 6.56
C LEU A 146 -5.30 -9.99 5.28
N VAL A 147 -6.09 -8.95 5.01
CA VAL A 147 -5.86 -8.06 3.85
C VAL A 147 -4.48 -7.42 3.94
N ALA A 148 -4.11 -6.84 5.08
CA ALA A 148 -2.79 -6.25 5.27
C ALA A 148 -1.67 -7.28 5.01
N PHE A 149 -1.78 -8.47 5.61
CA PHE A 149 -0.81 -9.54 5.42
C PHE A 149 -0.67 -9.93 3.95
N MET A 150 -1.78 -10.13 3.23
CA MET A 150 -1.77 -10.39 1.80
C MET A 150 -1.06 -9.30 1.01
N GLN A 151 -1.37 -8.03 1.29
CA GLN A 151 -0.78 -6.90 0.59
C GLN A 151 0.72 -6.78 0.83
N TYR A 152 1.21 -7.05 2.03
CA TYR A 152 2.64 -6.98 2.31
C TYR A 152 3.40 -8.20 1.79
N VAL A 153 2.84 -9.41 1.88
CA VAL A 153 3.40 -10.59 1.21
C VAL A 153 3.53 -10.32 -0.29
N ARG A 154 2.51 -9.69 -0.90
CA ARG A 154 2.54 -9.27 -2.31
C ARG A 154 3.64 -8.24 -2.57
N VAL A 155 3.74 -7.17 -1.77
CA VAL A 155 4.78 -6.14 -1.94
C VAL A 155 6.17 -6.77 -1.89
N VAL A 156 6.43 -7.66 -0.94
CA VAL A 156 7.71 -8.37 -0.81
C VAL A 156 7.96 -9.26 -2.03
N ALA A 157 7.00 -10.09 -2.42
CA ALA A 157 7.15 -10.96 -3.58
C ALA A 157 7.37 -10.18 -4.88
N VAL A 158 6.66 -9.06 -5.07
CA VAL A 158 6.82 -8.17 -6.22
C VAL A 158 8.22 -7.60 -6.26
N VAL A 159 8.73 -7.07 -5.14
CA VAL A 159 10.08 -6.46 -5.10
C VAL A 159 11.15 -7.52 -5.33
N LEU A 160 11.05 -8.68 -4.68
CA LEU A 160 11.98 -9.79 -4.91
C LEU A 160 11.96 -10.23 -6.39
N THR A 161 10.77 -10.36 -6.98
CA THR A 161 10.63 -10.74 -8.40
C THR A 161 11.18 -9.65 -9.30
N ALA A 162 10.90 -8.36 -9.04
CA ALA A 162 11.40 -7.25 -9.82
C ALA A 162 12.94 -7.17 -9.77
N SER A 163 13.54 -7.31 -8.58
CA SER A 163 15.00 -7.37 -8.42
C SER A 163 15.63 -8.59 -9.12
N LEU A 164 14.90 -9.72 -9.17
CA LEU A 164 15.34 -10.92 -9.86
C LEU A 164 15.27 -10.76 -11.38
N VAL A 165 14.18 -10.17 -11.87
CA VAL A 165 13.96 -9.83 -13.28
C VAL A 165 15.00 -8.84 -13.76
N THR A 166 15.27 -7.76 -13.00
CA THR A 166 16.33 -6.83 -13.35
C THR A 166 17.66 -7.55 -13.39
N ARG A 167 18.07 -8.29 -12.35
CA ARG A 167 19.36 -9.00 -12.31
C ARG A 167 19.57 -10.02 -13.44
N PHE A 168 18.55 -10.77 -13.83
CA PHE A 168 18.69 -11.83 -14.85
C PHE A 168 18.48 -11.35 -16.29
N ILE A 169 17.59 -10.39 -16.50
CA ILE A 169 17.27 -9.88 -17.85
C ILE A 169 18.16 -8.70 -18.22
N PHE A 170 18.54 -7.89 -17.24
CA PHE A 170 19.36 -6.69 -17.43
C PHE A 170 20.68 -6.87 -16.65
N SER A 171 21.81 -6.91 -17.35
CA SER A 171 23.13 -7.15 -16.74
C SER A 171 23.68 -5.91 -15.96
N GLY A 172 22.84 -5.25 -15.17
CA GLY A 172 23.19 -4.08 -14.36
C GLY A 172 23.12 -4.40 -12.86
N PRO A 173 24.20 -4.17 -12.10
CA PRO A 173 24.13 -4.18 -10.64
C PRO A 173 23.53 -2.85 -10.17
N ASP A 174 22.23 -2.67 -10.32
CA ASP A 174 21.57 -1.46 -9.86
C ASP A 174 20.98 -1.71 -8.47
N THR A 175 21.82 -1.50 -7.45
CA THR A 175 21.32 -1.20 -6.12
C THR A 175 20.39 0.00 -6.25
N PRO A 176 19.11 -0.09 -5.82
CA PRO A 176 18.21 1.05 -5.86
C PRO A 176 18.88 2.24 -5.16
N PRO A 177 18.96 3.43 -5.78
CA PRO A 177 19.54 4.58 -5.13
C PRO A 177 18.78 4.86 -3.85
N ALA A 178 19.52 5.15 -2.77
CA ALA A 178 18.92 5.65 -1.54
C ALA A 178 18.09 6.90 -1.87
N PRO A 179 16.91 7.12 -1.26
CA PRO A 179 16.09 8.29 -1.53
C PRO A 179 16.90 9.57 -1.24
N SER A 180 17.45 10.16 -2.30
CA SER A 180 18.17 11.42 -2.27
C SER A 180 17.16 12.54 -2.42
N GLY A 181 16.72 13.06 -1.29
CA GLY A 181 15.73 14.14 -1.24
C GLY A 181 15.56 14.74 0.14
N ALA A 182 16.61 14.82 0.96
CA ALA A 182 16.63 15.70 2.13
C ALA A 182 16.84 17.16 1.68
N GLY A 183 15.95 17.67 0.83
CA GLY A 183 15.79 19.11 0.68
C GLY A 183 15.30 19.67 2.01
N SER A 184 15.73 20.87 2.39
CA SER A 184 15.19 21.56 3.55
C SER A 184 13.69 21.73 3.36
N VAL A 185 12.91 20.88 4.00
CA VAL A 185 11.45 20.95 3.93
C VAL A 185 11.03 22.28 4.53
N GLY A 186 10.38 23.12 3.72
CA GLY A 186 9.84 24.38 4.20
C GLY A 186 8.84 24.11 5.33
N VAL A 187 9.00 24.79 6.46
CA VAL A 187 8.03 24.71 7.58
C VAL A 187 6.61 25.01 7.05
N LEU A 188 6.49 25.98 6.14
CA LEU A 188 5.24 26.33 5.47
C LEU A 188 4.66 25.16 4.65
N SER A 189 5.47 24.46 3.86
CA SER A 189 5.04 23.29 3.06
C SER A 189 4.62 22.08 3.91
N THR A 190 5.11 21.99 5.15
CA THR A 190 4.65 20.98 6.11
C THR A 190 3.27 21.35 6.67
N PHE A 191 3.06 22.63 7.01
CA PHE A 191 1.77 23.12 7.48
C PHE A 191 0.68 23.04 6.40
N THR A 192 0.99 23.36 5.15
CA THR A 192 0.05 23.17 4.03
C THR A 192 -0.34 21.71 3.90
N THR A 193 0.63 20.79 3.98
CA THR A 193 0.38 19.35 3.95
C THR A 193 -0.55 18.91 5.09
N LEU A 194 -0.27 19.33 6.33
CA LEU A 194 -1.09 18.97 7.47
C LEU A 194 -2.51 19.57 7.38
N ALA A 195 -2.63 20.80 6.86
CA ALA A 195 -3.92 21.43 6.60
C ALA A 195 -4.72 20.67 5.53
N VAL A 196 -4.08 20.29 4.41
CA VAL A 196 -4.71 19.47 3.35
C VAL A 196 -5.11 18.10 3.90
N ALA A 197 -4.26 17.48 4.72
CA ALA A 197 -4.56 16.21 5.38
C ALA A 197 -5.81 16.33 6.29
N ALA A 198 -5.86 17.36 7.13
CA ALA A 198 -6.98 17.57 8.04
C ALA A 198 -8.28 17.94 7.30
N ILE A 199 -8.23 18.92 6.40
CA ILE A 199 -9.37 19.44 5.65
C ILE A 199 -9.91 18.37 4.69
N GLY A 200 -9.02 17.73 3.92
CA GLY A 200 -9.40 16.67 2.99
C GLY A 200 -10.07 15.51 3.72
N ALA A 201 -9.48 15.04 4.82
CA ALA A 201 -10.08 13.98 5.63
C ALA A 201 -11.43 14.41 6.21
N ALA A 202 -11.53 15.61 6.79
CA ALA A 202 -12.77 16.13 7.36
C ALA A 202 -13.90 16.20 6.32
N ILE A 203 -13.63 16.75 5.14
CA ILE A 203 -14.60 16.84 4.04
C ILE A 203 -15.06 15.45 3.61
N ALA A 204 -14.12 14.54 3.34
CA ALA A 204 -14.45 13.20 2.85
C ALA A 204 -15.20 12.36 3.90
N LEU A 205 -14.87 12.51 5.19
CA LEU A 205 -15.59 11.87 6.29
C LEU A 205 -16.99 12.46 6.46
N ALA A 206 -17.16 13.78 6.31
CA ALA A 206 -18.47 14.43 6.35
C ALA A 206 -19.37 13.97 5.18
N LEU A 207 -18.79 13.77 4.00
CA LEU A 207 -19.45 13.20 2.83
C LEU A 207 -19.67 11.68 2.91
N ARG A 208 -19.26 11.04 4.02
CA ARG A 208 -19.38 9.58 4.24
C ARG A 208 -18.71 8.75 3.15
N LEU A 209 -17.62 9.28 2.57
CA LEU A 209 -16.85 8.55 1.57
C LEU A 209 -16.14 7.35 2.23
N PRO A 210 -16.15 6.18 1.57
CA PRO A 210 -15.40 5.04 2.05
C PRO A 210 -13.91 5.36 2.05
N ALA A 211 -13.17 4.92 3.06
CA ALA A 211 -11.78 5.31 3.35
C ALA A 211 -11.52 6.83 3.32
N GLY A 212 -12.51 7.66 3.68
CA GLY A 212 -12.46 9.12 3.54
C GLY A 212 -11.22 9.80 4.16
N ALA A 213 -10.68 9.26 5.25
CA ALA A 213 -9.44 9.76 5.86
C ALA A 213 -8.22 9.68 4.93
N LEU A 214 -8.19 8.73 3.98
CA LEU A 214 -7.17 8.60 2.95
C LEU A 214 -7.60 9.28 1.63
N ILE A 215 -8.84 9.02 1.18
CA ILE A 215 -9.33 9.51 -0.13
C ILE A 215 -9.36 11.04 -0.16
N GLY A 216 -9.86 11.67 0.89
CA GLY A 216 -10.05 13.12 0.94
C GLY A 216 -8.75 13.89 0.75
N PRO A 217 -7.72 13.64 1.57
CA PRO A 217 -6.40 14.26 1.43
C PRO A 217 -5.73 13.96 0.09
N MET A 218 -5.92 12.75 -0.44
CA MET A 218 -5.37 12.36 -1.73
C MET A 218 -5.98 13.16 -2.88
N VAL A 219 -7.32 13.27 -2.95
CA VAL A 219 -8.01 14.01 -4.01
C VAL A 219 -7.76 15.52 -3.88
N LEU A 220 -7.90 16.06 -2.67
CA LEU A 220 -7.68 17.48 -2.41
C LEU A 220 -6.23 17.88 -2.69
N GLY A 221 -5.27 17.10 -2.16
CA GLY A 221 -3.85 17.32 -2.38
C GLY A 221 -3.46 17.19 -3.85
N ALA A 222 -3.97 16.18 -4.56
CA ALA A 222 -3.66 16.00 -5.98
C ALA A 222 -4.16 17.19 -6.82
N ALA A 223 -5.36 17.72 -6.53
CA ALA A 223 -5.88 18.89 -7.22
C ALA A 223 -5.04 20.15 -6.96
N LEU A 224 -4.65 20.39 -5.70
CA LEU A 224 -3.83 21.53 -5.32
C LEU A 224 -2.39 21.44 -5.87
N HIS A 225 -1.80 20.25 -5.83
CA HIS A 225 -0.46 20.00 -6.33
C HIS A 225 -0.41 20.07 -7.86
N ALA A 226 -1.40 19.51 -8.56
CA ALA A 226 -1.48 19.57 -10.03
C ALA A 226 -1.68 20.98 -10.59
N THR A 227 -2.35 21.87 -9.83
CA THR A 227 -2.57 23.28 -10.21
C THR A 227 -1.41 24.20 -9.80
N GLY A 228 -0.44 23.71 -9.05
CA GLY A 228 0.65 24.52 -8.48
C GLY A 228 0.19 25.49 -7.39
N LEU A 229 -1.03 25.36 -6.87
CA LEU A 229 -1.60 26.24 -5.85
C LEU A 229 -1.02 25.98 -4.44
N ALA A 230 -0.46 24.79 -4.20
CA ALA A 230 0.14 24.45 -2.92
C ALA A 230 1.39 23.58 -3.09
N ASP A 231 2.52 24.07 -2.58
CA ASP A 231 3.69 23.24 -2.34
C ASP A 231 3.45 22.41 -1.07
N MET A 232 3.25 21.12 -1.28
CA MET A 232 3.15 20.13 -0.23
C MET A 232 4.51 19.48 -0.07
N ALA A 233 4.98 19.34 1.16
CA ALA A 233 6.17 18.56 1.45
C ALA A 233 5.90 17.74 2.71
N LEU A 234 6.12 16.43 2.61
CA LEU A 234 6.08 15.54 3.77
C LEU A 234 7.49 15.40 4.34
N PRO A 235 7.74 15.86 5.58
CA PRO A 235 8.95 15.49 6.29
C PRO A 235 9.01 13.97 6.45
N ALA A 236 10.15 13.36 6.08
CA ALA A 236 10.37 11.92 6.21
C ALA A 236 9.99 11.36 7.59
N PRO A 237 10.33 12.00 8.74
CA PRO A 237 9.96 11.46 10.06
C PRO A 237 8.45 11.33 10.28
N ILE A 238 7.64 12.22 9.70
CA ILE A 238 6.17 12.17 9.82
C ILE A 238 5.63 11.00 8.99
N LEU A 239 6.17 10.80 7.80
CA LEU A 239 5.79 9.69 6.94
C LEU A 239 6.19 8.34 7.54
N ASP A 240 7.41 8.24 8.08
CA ASP A 240 7.92 7.05 8.77
C ASP A 240 7.00 6.68 9.95
N LEU A 241 6.59 7.68 10.74
CA LEU A 241 5.64 7.49 11.84
C LEU A 241 4.26 7.06 11.34
N ALA A 242 3.78 7.62 10.23
CA ALA A 242 2.50 7.20 9.64
C ALA A 242 2.53 5.73 9.20
N TYR A 243 3.60 5.29 8.54
CA TYR A 243 3.77 3.88 8.17
C TYR A 243 3.90 2.97 9.40
N ALA A 244 4.66 3.39 10.41
CA ALA A 244 4.77 2.65 11.67
C ALA A 244 3.41 2.54 12.39
N ALA A 245 2.62 3.63 12.44
CA ALA A 245 1.31 3.66 13.07
C ALA A 245 0.32 2.71 12.39
N ILE A 246 0.33 2.62 11.05
CA ILE A 246 -0.46 1.62 10.32
C ILE A 246 0.02 0.20 10.63
N GLY A 247 1.33 -0.03 10.63
CA GLY A 247 1.91 -1.32 11.00
C GLY A 247 1.49 -1.76 12.40
N TRP A 248 1.57 -0.86 13.38
CA TRP A 248 1.11 -1.13 14.75
C TRP A 248 -0.40 -1.36 14.83
N TYR A 249 -1.20 -0.54 14.15
CA TYR A 249 -2.67 -0.67 14.16
C TYR A 249 -3.12 -2.04 13.65
N VAL A 250 -2.53 -2.50 12.54
CA VAL A 250 -2.81 -3.80 11.97
C VAL A 250 -2.25 -4.92 12.85
N GLY A 251 -0.97 -4.84 13.21
CA GLY A 251 -0.25 -5.91 13.87
C GLY A 251 -0.78 -6.23 15.27
N LEU A 252 -1.10 -5.20 16.06
CA LEU A 252 -1.60 -5.37 17.43
C LEU A 252 -2.96 -6.08 17.50
N ARG A 253 -3.70 -6.13 16.39
CA ARG A 253 -4.98 -6.83 16.30
C ARG A 253 -4.83 -8.33 16.05
N PHE A 254 -3.63 -8.83 15.74
CA PHE A 254 -3.40 -10.27 15.59
C PHE A 254 -3.45 -10.97 16.95
N THR A 255 -4.27 -12.01 17.03
CA THR A 255 -4.30 -12.99 18.11
C THR A 255 -3.59 -14.28 17.67
N ARG A 256 -3.23 -15.15 18.63
CA ARG A 256 -2.65 -16.49 18.35
C ARG A 256 -3.47 -17.29 17.35
N GLU A 257 -4.79 -17.27 17.51
CA GLU A 257 -5.72 -17.96 16.63
C GLU A 257 -5.68 -17.38 15.21
N THR A 258 -5.81 -16.06 15.07
CA THR A 258 -5.78 -15.41 13.75
C THR A 258 -4.45 -15.57 13.05
N LEU A 259 -3.33 -15.54 13.77
CA LEU A 259 -2.01 -15.79 13.20
C LEU A 259 -1.92 -17.21 12.64
N GLY A 260 -2.42 -18.21 13.37
CA GLY A 260 -2.47 -19.60 12.89
C GLY A 260 -3.34 -19.78 11.65
N VAL A 261 -4.44 -19.04 11.52
CA VAL A 261 -5.27 -19.02 10.29
C VAL A 261 -4.51 -18.36 9.13
N THR A 262 -3.91 -17.19 9.37
CA THR A 262 -3.14 -16.44 8.37
C THR A 262 -1.96 -17.24 7.84
N LEU A 263 -1.20 -17.91 8.71
CA LEU A 263 -0.06 -18.73 8.32
C LEU A 263 -0.47 -19.97 7.52
N ARG A 264 -1.63 -20.58 7.84
CA ARG A 264 -2.19 -21.69 7.03
C ARG A 264 -2.65 -21.23 5.64
N ALA A 265 -3.10 -19.98 5.51
CA ALA A 265 -3.48 -19.39 4.23
C ALA A 265 -2.28 -18.90 3.40
N LEU A 266 -1.10 -18.74 4.00
CA LEU A 266 0.11 -18.22 3.35
C LEU A 266 0.46 -18.90 2.02
N PRO A 267 0.44 -20.25 1.87
CA PRO A 267 0.74 -20.89 0.60
C PRO A 267 -0.22 -20.44 -0.52
N GLY A 268 -1.52 -20.34 -0.22
CA GLY A 268 -2.51 -19.87 -1.19
C GLY A 268 -2.35 -18.38 -1.52
N ILE A 269 -1.97 -17.55 -0.54
CA ILE A 269 -1.64 -16.13 -0.75
C ILE A 269 -0.42 -15.99 -1.67
N LEU A 270 0.62 -16.80 -1.47
CA LEU A 270 1.81 -16.82 -2.33
C LEU A 270 1.46 -17.25 -3.76
N VAL A 271 0.71 -18.34 -3.93
CA VAL A 271 0.26 -18.81 -5.25
C VAL A 271 -0.53 -17.72 -5.98
N ALA A 272 -1.48 -17.08 -5.29
CA ALA A 272 -2.25 -15.98 -5.88
C ALA A 272 -1.37 -14.77 -6.21
N THR A 273 -0.43 -14.43 -5.34
CA THR A 273 0.53 -13.34 -5.55
C THR A 273 1.36 -13.58 -6.81
N PHE A 274 1.96 -14.76 -6.94
CA PHE A 274 2.74 -15.12 -8.12
C PHE A 274 1.87 -15.23 -9.37
N ALA A 275 0.63 -15.68 -9.25
CA ALA A 275 -0.31 -15.68 -10.37
C ALA A 275 -0.60 -14.26 -10.89
N VAL A 276 -0.87 -13.28 -10.00
CA VAL A 276 -1.04 -11.88 -10.41
C VAL A 276 0.25 -11.35 -11.04
N ILE A 277 1.41 -11.59 -10.43
CA ILE A 277 2.70 -11.15 -10.96
C ILE A 277 2.93 -11.72 -12.36
N LEU A 278 2.63 -13.00 -12.59
CA LEU A 278 2.78 -13.65 -13.89
C LEU A 278 1.81 -13.08 -14.92
N LEU A 279 0.55 -12.85 -14.55
CA LEU A 279 -0.44 -12.21 -15.43
C LEU A 279 -0.02 -10.78 -15.81
N CYS A 280 0.47 -10.01 -14.84
CA CYS A 280 1.02 -8.67 -15.10
C CYS A 280 2.28 -8.74 -15.98
N GLY A 281 3.17 -9.71 -15.76
CA GLY A 281 4.36 -9.91 -16.59
C GLY A 281 4.02 -10.31 -18.02
N GLY A 282 3.02 -11.18 -18.22
CA GLY A 282 2.50 -11.52 -19.55
C GLY A 282 1.86 -10.31 -20.24
N TRP A 283 1.13 -9.49 -19.48
CA TRP A 283 0.58 -8.24 -20.00
C TRP A 283 1.67 -7.21 -20.34
N ALA A 284 2.70 -7.08 -19.51
CA ALA A 284 3.86 -6.25 -19.79
C ALA A 284 4.55 -6.68 -21.09
N TRP A 285 4.75 -7.98 -21.29
CA TRP A 285 5.31 -8.51 -22.53
C TRP A 285 4.43 -8.15 -23.75
N ALA A 286 3.11 -8.33 -23.66
CA ALA A 286 2.19 -7.90 -24.72
C ALA A 286 2.28 -6.39 -25.01
N LEU A 287 2.42 -5.56 -23.97
CA LEU A 287 2.58 -4.11 -24.14
C LEU A 287 3.84 -3.74 -24.90
N THR A 288 4.95 -4.46 -24.75
CA THR A 288 6.19 -4.18 -25.53
C THR A 288 6.02 -4.38 -27.04
N HIS A 289 4.99 -5.11 -27.47
CA HIS A 289 4.65 -5.27 -28.89
C HIS A 289 3.63 -4.23 -29.39
N ILE A 290 2.90 -3.59 -28.49
CA ILE A 290 1.86 -2.60 -28.82
C ILE A 290 2.44 -1.17 -28.71
N LEU A 291 3.36 -0.97 -27.77
CA LEU A 291 3.97 0.30 -27.43
C LEU A 291 5.48 0.21 -27.65
N ALA A 292 6.08 1.32 -28.09
CA ALA A 292 7.53 1.48 -28.17
C ALA A 292 8.15 1.74 -26.78
N ILE A 293 7.85 0.88 -25.80
CA ILE A 293 8.42 0.91 -24.45
C ILE A 293 9.19 -0.37 -24.17
N ASP A 294 10.22 -0.27 -23.35
CA ASP A 294 11.00 -1.43 -22.93
C ASP A 294 10.21 -2.31 -21.94
N PHE A 295 10.62 -3.58 -21.84
CA PHE A 295 9.96 -4.56 -20.97
C PHE A 295 9.99 -4.15 -19.50
N LEU A 296 11.05 -3.48 -19.03
CA LEU A 296 11.17 -3.08 -17.64
C LEU A 296 10.15 -1.98 -17.32
N THR A 297 10.02 -0.97 -18.17
CA THR A 297 8.97 0.06 -18.09
C THR A 297 7.58 -0.58 -18.05
N ALA A 298 7.29 -1.49 -18.99
CA ALA A 298 5.99 -2.18 -19.03
C ALA A 298 5.74 -3.04 -17.78
N PHE A 299 6.75 -3.76 -17.31
CA PHE A 299 6.67 -4.62 -16.13
C PHE A 299 6.45 -3.80 -14.86
N LEU A 300 7.23 -2.74 -14.67
CA LEU A 300 7.09 -1.84 -13.53
C LEU A 300 5.74 -1.09 -13.57
N ALA A 301 5.26 -0.68 -14.74
CA ALA A 301 3.95 -0.03 -14.87
C ALA A 301 2.78 -0.96 -14.53
N THR A 302 2.86 -2.24 -14.91
CA THR A 302 1.78 -3.22 -14.71
C THR A 302 1.85 -3.96 -13.37
N SER A 303 3.01 -3.96 -12.72
CA SER A 303 3.26 -4.74 -11.51
C SER A 303 2.37 -4.31 -10.34
N PRO A 304 1.73 -5.24 -9.60
CA PRO A 304 0.80 -4.96 -8.50
C PRO A 304 1.49 -4.47 -7.20
N GLY A 305 2.71 -3.95 -7.31
CA GLY A 305 3.53 -3.46 -6.20
C GLY A 305 3.04 -2.14 -5.58
N GLY A 306 3.66 -1.77 -4.46
CA GLY A 306 3.47 -0.46 -3.84
C GLY A 306 4.13 0.64 -4.67
N LEU A 307 3.46 1.80 -4.77
CA LEU A 307 3.90 2.95 -5.57
C LEU A 307 5.35 3.33 -5.23
N ASP A 308 5.67 3.41 -3.94
CA ASP A 308 7.01 3.76 -3.43
C ASP A 308 8.11 2.80 -3.90
N SER A 309 7.87 1.48 -3.80
CA SER A 309 8.88 0.49 -4.17
C SER A 309 9.09 0.45 -5.68
N VAL A 310 8.01 0.56 -6.46
CA VAL A 310 8.08 0.59 -7.93
C VAL A 310 8.75 1.89 -8.40
N ALA A 311 8.46 3.03 -7.77
CA ALA A 311 9.08 4.31 -8.05
C ALA A 311 10.61 4.26 -7.86
N ILE A 312 11.06 3.70 -6.73
CA ILE A 312 12.49 3.55 -6.42
C ILE A 312 13.19 2.69 -7.48
N ILE A 313 12.59 1.57 -7.87
CA ILE A 313 13.17 0.69 -8.90
C ILE A 313 13.19 1.40 -10.25
N ALA A 314 12.12 2.12 -10.62
CA ALA A 314 12.05 2.84 -11.89
C ALA A 314 13.12 3.94 -11.98
N VAL A 315 13.33 4.73 -10.92
CA VAL A 315 14.37 5.78 -10.87
C VAL A 315 15.78 5.19 -10.90
N GLY A 316 15.98 4.04 -10.26
CA GLY A 316 17.27 3.33 -10.28
C GLY A 316 17.58 2.61 -11.59
N THR A 317 16.70 2.66 -12.59
CA THR A 317 16.84 1.92 -13.85
C THR A 317 16.57 2.82 -15.06
N HIS A 318 16.79 2.31 -16.27
CA HIS A 318 16.52 3.03 -17.53
C HIS A 318 15.03 3.08 -17.92
N ALA A 319 14.12 2.83 -16.98
CA ALA A 319 12.70 2.81 -17.25
C ALA A 319 12.12 4.23 -17.40
N ASP A 320 11.01 4.37 -18.16
CA ASP A 320 10.25 5.61 -18.18
C ASP A 320 9.49 5.79 -16.85
N VAL A 321 10.15 6.48 -15.93
CA VAL A 321 9.62 6.80 -14.61
C VAL A 321 8.28 7.53 -14.70
N SER A 322 8.10 8.45 -15.65
CA SER A 322 6.87 9.25 -15.75
C SER A 322 5.69 8.37 -16.16
N PHE A 323 5.88 7.49 -17.13
CA PHE A 323 4.86 6.53 -17.55
C PHE A 323 4.51 5.54 -16.42
N VAL A 324 5.52 4.96 -15.77
CA VAL A 324 5.33 4.01 -14.66
C VAL A 324 4.54 4.65 -13.53
N LEU A 325 4.93 5.85 -13.09
CA LEU A 325 4.24 6.56 -12.02
C LEU A 325 2.83 6.97 -12.42
N ALA A 326 2.60 7.37 -13.68
CA ALA A 326 1.27 7.70 -14.18
C ALA A 326 0.32 6.49 -14.11
N VAL A 327 0.75 5.33 -14.61
CA VAL A 327 -0.04 4.08 -14.55
C VAL A 327 -0.32 3.67 -13.11
N GLN A 328 0.71 3.67 -12.26
CA GLN A 328 0.59 3.25 -10.86
C GLN A 328 -0.32 4.17 -10.04
N THR A 329 -0.22 5.48 -10.26
CA THR A 329 -1.06 6.49 -9.62
C THR A 329 -2.51 6.36 -10.10
N LEU A 330 -2.74 6.31 -11.42
CA LEU A 330 -4.09 6.15 -11.98
C LEU A 330 -4.73 4.83 -11.49
N ARG A 331 -3.95 3.74 -11.42
CA ARG A 331 -4.43 2.48 -10.87
C ARG A 331 -4.91 2.61 -9.44
N LEU A 332 -4.16 3.29 -8.58
CA LEU A 332 -4.57 3.53 -7.19
C LEU A 332 -5.92 4.26 -7.14
N PHE A 333 -6.09 5.33 -7.93
CA PHE A 333 -7.36 6.05 -8.04
C PHE A 333 -8.50 5.15 -8.55
N VAL A 334 -8.27 4.42 -9.65
CA VAL A 334 -9.27 3.54 -10.26
C VAL A 334 -9.70 2.44 -9.29
N VAL A 335 -8.76 1.77 -8.63
CA VAL A 335 -9.07 0.72 -7.65
C VAL A 335 -9.78 1.27 -6.43
N LEU A 336 -9.48 2.49 -6.01
CA LEU A 336 -10.13 3.09 -4.86
C LEU A 336 -11.60 3.43 -5.14
N VAL A 337 -11.89 3.92 -6.35
CA VAL A 337 -13.25 4.22 -6.82
C VAL A 337 -14.03 2.94 -7.15
N THR A 338 -13.40 1.99 -7.84
CA THR A 338 -14.04 0.74 -8.30
C THR A 338 -13.99 -0.39 -7.28
N GLY A 339 -13.15 -0.29 -6.26
CA GLY A 339 -12.93 -1.31 -5.23
C GLY A 339 -14.21 -1.80 -4.55
N PRO A 340 -15.12 -0.92 -4.11
CA PRO A 340 -16.41 -1.33 -3.55
C PRO A 340 -17.28 -2.12 -4.54
N LEU A 341 -17.22 -1.80 -5.83
CA LEU A 341 -17.95 -2.52 -6.88
C LEU A 341 -17.34 -3.90 -7.11
N LEU A 342 -16.00 -3.98 -7.20
CA LEU A 342 -15.26 -5.24 -7.34
C LEU A 342 -15.50 -6.16 -6.15
N ALA A 343 -15.44 -5.63 -4.93
CA ALA A 343 -15.71 -6.38 -3.71
C ALA A 343 -17.15 -6.93 -3.71
N LYS A 344 -18.15 -6.12 -4.08
CA LYS A 344 -19.55 -6.58 -4.23
C LYS A 344 -19.72 -7.64 -5.31
N TRP A 345 -18.98 -7.54 -6.42
CA TRP A 345 -19.07 -8.50 -7.51
C TRP A 345 -18.50 -9.86 -7.12
N ILE A 346 -17.33 -9.87 -6.47
CA ILE A 346 -16.67 -11.11 -6.01
C ILE A 346 -17.49 -11.80 -4.91
N THR A 347 -18.09 -11.05 -3.98
CA THR A 347 -18.88 -11.62 -2.89
C THR A 347 -20.24 -12.16 -3.36
N ARG A 348 -20.90 -11.50 -4.32
CA ARG A 348 -22.14 -12.01 -4.93
C ARG A 348 -21.94 -13.30 -5.72
N ALA A 349 -20.76 -13.49 -6.31
CA ALA A 349 -20.44 -14.67 -7.11
C ALA A 349 -20.26 -15.94 -6.27
N VAL A 350 -20.11 -15.83 -4.95
CA VAL A 350 -19.91 -16.97 -4.05
C VAL A 350 -20.84 -16.84 -2.83
N PRO A 351 -21.98 -17.56 -2.81
CA PRO A 351 -22.88 -17.56 -1.67
C PRO A 351 -22.15 -18.05 -0.41
N GLU A 352 -22.10 -17.21 0.63
CA GLU A 352 -21.72 -17.66 1.96
C GLU A 352 -22.73 -18.71 2.42
N ARG A 353 -22.24 -19.88 2.84
CA ARG A 353 -23.13 -20.91 3.38
C ARG A 353 -23.66 -20.37 4.71
N SER A 354 -24.98 -20.25 4.81
CA SER A 354 -25.70 -20.17 6.07
C SER A 354 -25.15 -21.26 6.99
N ALA A 355 -24.44 -20.85 8.04
CA ALA A 355 -24.15 -21.70 9.19
C ALA A 355 -25.37 -21.67 10.11
#